data_AF-A0A2R7NMN7-F1
#
_entry.id   AF-A0A2R7NMN7-F1
#
_cell.length_a   1.000
_cell.length_b   1.000
_cell.length_c   1.000
_cell.angle_alpha   90.00
_cell.angle_beta   90.00
_cell.angle_gamma   90.00
#
_symmetry.space_group_name_H-M   'P 1'
#
loop_
_entity.id
_entity.type
_entity.pdbx_description
1 polymer ?
#
loop_
_entity_poly.entity_id
_entity_poly.type
_entity_poly.pdbx_seq_one_letter_code
_entity_poly.pdbx_strand_id
1 'polypeptide(L)'
;MIHTTKEDEMPTVTASPKAKTAAKTTPGAMIDQMWALREKKRVLEASIKDLDGQMADLESKLMENMEANGVDKMTGKAAGVSISTSVVANVEDWDALLAWIYKTKNGHLLQRRVSDPAWREMVEIKGVVPGTQPFTKKRLNLRALT
;
A
#
# COMPACT_ATOMS: atom_id res chain seq x y z
N MET A 1 9.73 6.71 -72.46
CA MET A 1 10.69 6.85 -71.34
C MET A 1 10.55 5.60 -70.49
N ILE A 2 11.45 4.66 -70.74
CA ILE A 2 11.52 3.32 -70.17
C ILE A 2 12.21 3.47 -68.82
N HIS A 3 11.53 3.23 -67.70
CA HIS A 3 12.21 3.02 -66.41
C HIS A 3 11.73 1.68 -65.85
N THR A 4 12.57 0.71 -66.15
CA THR A 4 12.62 -0.64 -65.61
C THR A 4 12.72 -0.58 -64.08
N THR A 5 11.91 -1.37 -63.40
CA THR A 5 11.97 -1.61 -61.96
C THR A 5 13.17 -2.50 -61.69
N LYS A 6 14.22 -1.96 -61.04
CA LYS A 6 15.29 -2.77 -60.48
C LYS A 6 14.88 -3.26 -59.09
N GLU A 7 14.81 -4.57 -59.00
CA GLU A 7 14.96 -5.37 -57.78
C GLU A 7 16.28 -5.01 -57.09
N ASP A 8 16.25 -4.90 -55.76
CA ASP A 8 17.38 -5.25 -54.90
C ASP A 8 16.84 -5.59 -53.50
N GLU A 9 16.79 -6.90 -53.27
CA GLU A 9 17.04 -7.64 -52.03
C GLU A 9 16.55 -7.05 -50.69
N MET A 10 15.39 -7.53 -50.24
CA MET A 10 15.09 -7.64 -48.81
C MET A 10 15.72 -8.94 -48.27
N PRO A 11 16.68 -8.90 -47.32
CA PRO A 11 17.21 -10.11 -46.74
C PRO A 11 16.15 -10.78 -45.87
N THR A 12 15.89 -12.02 -46.22
CA THR A 12 15.03 -12.98 -45.53
C THR A 12 15.53 -13.16 -44.09
N VAL A 13 14.85 -12.58 -43.10
CA VAL A 13 15.09 -12.93 -41.70
C VAL A 13 14.44 -14.28 -41.45
N THR A 14 15.31 -15.27 -41.53
CA THR A 14 15.06 -16.67 -41.25
C THR A 14 14.71 -16.88 -39.77
N ALA A 15 13.65 -17.65 -39.56
CA ALA A 15 13.41 -18.55 -38.43
C ALA A 15 13.53 -17.99 -37.00
N SER A 16 12.37 -17.69 -36.41
CA SER A 16 12.15 -17.69 -34.95
C SER A 16 12.65 -19.01 -34.32
N PRO A 17 13.62 -18.99 -33.39
CA PRO A 17 13.95 -20.18 -32.63
C PRO A 17 13.04 -20.27 -31.39
N LYS A 18 12.09 -21.19 -31.51
CA LYS A 18 11.61 -22.14 -30.50
C LYS A 18 11.05 -21.59 -29.19
N ALA A 19 9.74 -21.85 -29.05
CA ALA A 19 9.02 -21.99 -27.79
C ALA A 19 9.87 -22.68 -26.72
N LYS A 20 10.21 -21.93 -25.66
CA LYS A 20 10.62 -22.54 -24.39
C LYS A 20 9.36 -23.09 -23.74
N THR A 21 9.25 -24.42 -23.77
CA THR A 21 8.41 -25.23 -22.89
C THR A 21 8.38 -24.62 -21.48
N ALA A 22 7.18 -24.41 -20.95
CA ALA A 22 6.97 -23.92 -19.59
C ALA A 22 7.56 -24.93 -18.59
N ALA A 23 8.84 -24.76 -18.26
CA ALA A 23 9.48 -25.46 -17.18
C ALA A 23 8.71 -25.08 -15.90
N LYS A 24 8.19 -26.08 -15.19
CA LYS A 24 7.60 -25.90 -13.86
C LYS A 24 8.61 -25.11 -13.01
N THR A 25 8.29 -23.86 -12.67
CA THR A 25 9.17 -23.01 -11.87
C THR A 25 9.41 -23.71 -10.53
N THR A 26 10.67 -24.01 -10.21
CA THR A 26 11.03 -24.63 -8.94
C THR A 26 10.78 -23.63 -7.79
N PRO A 27 10.51 -24.09 -6.54
CA PRO A 27 10.36 -23.18 -5.41
C PRO A 27 11.54 -22.23 -5.24
N GLY A 28 12.77 -22.69 -5.51
CA GLY A 28 13.97 -21.86 -5.52
C GLY A 28 13.88 -20.73 -6.55
N ALA A 29 13.53 -21.05 -7.80
CA ALA A 29 13.35 -20.03 -8.83
C ALA A 29 12.20 -19.05 -8.51
N MET A 30 11.14 -19.49 -7.82
CA MET A 30 10.09 -18.60 -7.33
C MET A 30 10.61 -17.64 -6.25
N ILE A 31 11.47 -18.10 -5.34
CA ILE A 31 12.10 -17.27 -4.31
C ILE A 31 13.00 -16.20 -4.96
N ASP A 32 13.81 -16.58 -5.95
CA ASP A 32 14.70 -15.64 -6.67
C ASP A 32 13.90 -14.59 -7.46
N GLN A 33 12.82 -15.02 -8.13
CA GLN A 33 11.90 -14.09 -8.81
C GLN A 33 11.23 -13.14 -7.82
N MET A 34 10.78 -13.63 -6.67
CA MET A 34 10.19 -12.81 -5.62
C MET A 34 11.22 -11.81 -5.05
N TRP A 35 12.48 -12.21 -4.91
CA TRP A 35 13.57 -11.34 -4.49
C TRP A 35 13.83 -10.22 -5.52
N ALA A 36 13.94 -10.56 -6.80
CA ALA A 36 14.13 -9.56 -7.86
C ALA A 36 12.99 -8.54 -7.92
N LEU A 37 11.73 -8.98 -7.72
CA LEU A 37 10.59 -8.07 -7.63
C LEU A 37 10.65 -7.17 -6.39
N ARG A 38 11.09 -7.69 -5.24
CA ARG A 38 11.27 -6.89 -4.02
C ARG A 38 12.31 -5.79 -4.22
N GLU A 39 13.43 -6.07 -4.89
CA GLU A 39 14.46 -5.05 -5.13
C GLU A 39 13.98 -3.97 -6.10
N LYS A 40 13.25 -4.34 -7.16
CA LYS A 40 12.58 -3.35 -8.03
C LYS A 40 11.60 -2.50 -7.25
N LYS A 41 10.78 -3.11 -6.39
CA LYS A 41 9.85 -2.39 -5.52
C LYS A 41 10.58 -1.42 -4.60
N ARG A 42 11.70 -1.82 -3.99
CA ARG A 42 12.50 -0.97 -3.10
C ARG A 42 13.00 0.31 -3.80
N VAL A 43 13.46 0.20 -5.05
CA VAL A 43 13.89 1.37 -5.83
C VAL A 43 12.71 2.28 -6.15
N LEU A 44 11.58 1.71 -6.59
CA LEU A 44 10.37 2.49 -6.90
C LEU A 44 9.77 3.14 -5.65
N GLU A 45 9.79 2.46 -4.50
CA GLU A 45 9.36 3.03 -3.21
C GLU A 45 10.20 4.24 -2.81
N ALA A 46 11.49 4.27 -3.13
CA ALA A 46 12.33 5.45 -2.90
C ALA A 46 11.90 6.63 -3.78
N SER A 47 11.60 6.38 -5.07
CA SER A 47 11.07 7.41 -5.97
C SER A 47 9.68 7.89 -5.58
N ILE A 48 8.79 6.98 -5.15
CA ILE A 48 7.47 7.32 -4.63
C ILE A 48 7.61 8.21 -3.40
N LYS A 49 8.48 7.84 -2.46
CA LYS A 49 8.71 8.64 -1.24
C LYS A 49 9.22 10.05 -1.56
N ASP A 50 10.09 10.20 -2.55
CA ASP A 50 10.57 11.50 -3.00
C ASP A 50 9.43 12.35 -3.59
N LEU A 51 8.62 11.77 -4.48
CA LEU A 51 7.45 12.43 -5.05
C LEU A 51 6.41 12.80 -3.99
N ASP A 52 6.11 11.90 -3.05
CA ASP A 52 5.21 12.17 -1.92
C ASP A 52 5.71 13.35 -1.08
N GLY A 53 7.03 13.46 -0.87
CA GLY A 53 7.64 14.61 -0.19
C GLY A 53 7.44 15.92 -0.95
N GLN A 54 7.73 15.93 -2.26
CA GLN A 54 7.53 17.11 -3.10
C GLN A 54 6.05 17.53 -3.15
N MET A 55 5.13 16.55 -3.18
CA MET A 55 3.69 16.80 -3.14
C MET A 55 3.25 17.37 -1.80
N ALA A 56 3.72 16.81 -0.68
CA ALA A 56 3.41 17.30 0.66
C ALA A 56 3.88 18.75 0.87
N ASP A 57 5.09 19.08 0.41
CA ASP A 57 5.63 20.45 0.47
C ASP A 57 4.75 21.45 -0.31
N LEU A 58 4.22 21.03 -1.47
CA LEU A 58 3.29 21.86 -2.26
C LEU A 58 1.91 21.94 -1.60
N GLU A 59 1.42 20.85 -1.02
CA GLU A 59 0.15 20.81 -0.30
C GLU A 59 0.16 21.77 0.89
N SER A 60 1.22 21.76 1.71
CA SER A 60 1.34 22.70 2.84
C SER A 60 1.35 24.16 2.38
N LYS A 61 2.13 24.48 1.34
CA LYS A 61 2.15 25.85 0.77
C LYS A 61 0.80 26.27 0.21
N LEU A 62 0.09 25.33 -0.42
CA LEU A 62 -1.23 25.58 -0.99
C LEU A 62 -2.27 25.79 0.11
N MET A 63 -2.25 24.99 1.16
CA MET A 63 -3.10 25.17 2.34
C MET A 63 -2.86 26.54 2.99
N GLU A 64 -1.61 26.91 3.27
CA GLU A 64 -1.26 28.24 3.81
C GLU A 64 -1.75 29.39 2.92
N ASN A 65 -1.61 29.25 1.60
CA ASN A 65 -2.08 30.24 0.66
C ASN A 65 -3.62 30.32 0.64
N MET A 66 -4.31 29.18 0.63
CA MET A 66 -5.76 29.12 0.63
C MET A 66 -6.34 29.72 1.92
N GLU A 67 -5.74 29.43 3.07
CA GLU A 67 -6.10 30.02 4.36
C GLU A 67 -5.86 31.54 4.39
N ALA A 68 -4.70 32.01 3.91
CA ALA A 68 -4.38 33.44 3.85
C ALA A 68 -5.32 34.24 2.94
N ASN A 69 -5.86 33.60 1.90
CA ASN A 69 -6.83 34.21 0.99
C ASN A 69 -8.29 33.93 1.38
N GLY A 70 -8.53 33.13 2.42
CA GLY A 70 -9.87 32.75 2.88
C GLY A 70 -10.69 31.98 1.84
N VAL A 71 -10.04 31.13 1.03
CA VAL A 71 -10.69 30.36 -0.04
C VAL A 71 -10.70 28.87 0.26
N ASP A 72 -11.88 28.25 0.23
CA ASP A 72 -12.02 26.80 0.47
C ASP A 72 -11.88 25.95 -0.80
N LYS A 73 -11.88 26.58 -1.99
CA LYS A 73 -11.79 25.90 -3.29
C LYS A 73 -10.98 26.73 -4.27
N MET A 74 -10.11 26.05 -5.02
CA MET A 74 -9.33 26.68 -6.09
C MET A 74 -9.12 25.69 -7.24
N THR A 75 -9.13 26.18 -8.48
CA THR A 75 -8.92 25.36 -9.68
C THR A 75 -7.71 25.85 -10.46
N GLY A 76 -6.77 24.95 -10.74
CA GLY A 76 -5.73 25.14 -11.74
C GLY A 76 -6.19 24.74 -13.14
N LYS A 77 -5.28 24.79 -14.11
CA LYS A 77 -5.57 24.42 -15.51
C LYS A 77 -5.80 22.92 -15.71
N ALA A 78 -5.18 22.07 -14.88
CA ALA A 78 -5.23 20.62 -15.00
C ALA A 78 -6.03 19.91 -13.89
N ALA A 79 -6.20 20.55 -12.73
CA ALA A 79 -6.86 19.95 -11.56
C ALA A 79 -7.40 21.04 -10.61
N GLY A 80 -8.30 20.69 -9.70
CA GLY A 80 -8.79 21.56 -8.64
C GLY A 80 -8.61 20.96 -7.25
N VAL A 81 -8.56 21.82 -6.25
CA VAL A 81 -8.42 21.48 -4.83
C VAL A 81 -9.57 22.08 -4.03
N SER A 82 -9.96 21.40 -2.96
CA SER A 82 -10.97 21.86 -2.02
C SER A 82 -10.64 21.42 -0.61
N ILE A 83 -10.77 22.33 0.35
CA ILE A 83 -10.66 22.02 1.77
C ILE A 83 -12.00 21.46 2.22
N SER A 84 -11.95 20.32 2.92
CA SER A 84 -13.12 19.70 3.54
C SER A 84 -12.84 19.42 5.00
N THR A 85 -13.73 19.87 5.88
CA THR A 85 -13.61 19.64 7.31
C THR A 85 -14.60 18.58 7.76
N SER A 86 -14.17 17.71 8.68
CA SER A 86 -15.04 16.76 9.35
C SER A 86 -14.76 16.82 10.84
N VAL A 87 -15.82 16.88 11.64
CA VAL A 87 -15.68 16.83 13.09
C VAL A 87 -15.42 15.39 13.48
N VAL A 88 -14.24 15.15 14.07
CA VAL A 88 -13.84 13.84 14.59
C VAL A 88 -13.79 13.89 16.12
N ALA A 89 -13.99 12.74 16.75
CA ALA A 89 -13.85 12.65 18.20
C ALA A 89 -12.36 12.68 18.60
N ASN A 90 -12.01 13.59 19.50
CA ASN A 90 -10.73 13.57 20.23
C ASN A 90 -11.00 13.07 21.65
N VAL A 91 -10.23 12.07 22.11
CA VAL A 91 -10.42 11.48 23.45
C VAL A 91 -9.40 12.09 24.41
N GLU A 92 -9.85 12.92 25.33
CA GLU A 92 -9.01 13.55 26.35
C GLU A 92 -8.87 12.70 27.62
N ASP A 93 -9.91 11.93 27.95
CA ASP A 93 -9.95 11.03 29.11
C ASP A 93 -10.51 9.66 28.70
N TRP A 94 -9.64 8.67 28.64
CA TRP A 94 -9.99 7.29 28.27
C TRP A 94 -10.77 6.57 29.36
N ASP A 95 -10.50 6.85 30.64
CA ASP A 95 -11.16 6.17 31.75
C ASP A 95 -12.63 6.60 31.84
N ALA A 96 -12.89 7.91 31.70
CA ALA A 96 -14.24 8.44 31.63
C ALA A 96 -15.02 7.90 30.42
N LEU A 97 -14.38 7.85 29.24
CA LEU A 97 -15.00 7.33 28.02
C LEU A 97 -15.36 5.84 28.15
N LEU A 98 -14.42 5.01 28.60
CA LEU A 98 -14.64 3.56 28.74
C LEU A 98 -15.69 3.26 29.81
N ALA A 99 -15.67 3.96 30.95
CA ALA A 99 -16.69 3.82 31.98
C ALA A 99 -18.09 4.12 31.42
N TRP A 100 -18.22 5.18 30.63
CA TRP A 100 -19.49 5.54 29.97
C TRP A 100 -19.90 4.50 28.91
N ILE A 101 -18.98 4.01 28.08
CA ILE A 101 -19.26 2.99 27.05
C ILE A 101 -19.76 1.70 27.70
N TYR A 102 -19.13 1.24 28.78
CA TYR A 102 -19.55 0.02 29.48
C TYR A 102 -20.90 0.17 30.16
N LYS A 103 -21.18 1.34 30.75
CA LYS A 103 -22.48 1.66 31.36
C LYS A 103 -23.60 1.70 30.32
N THR A 104 -23.35 2.34 29.18
CA THR A 104 -24.36 2.57 28.12
C THR A 104 -24.44 1.47 27.08
N LYS A 105 -23.48 0.53 27.08
CA LYS A 105 -23.33 -0.55 26.11
C LYS A 105 -23.13 -0.06 24.66
N ASN A 106 -22.62 1.17 24.49
CA ASN A 106 -22.35 1.77 23.18
C ASN A 106 -21.03 1.28 22.57
N GLY A 107 -20.89 -0.04 22.41
CA GLY A 107 -19.67 -0.67 21.88
C GLY A 107 -19.36 -0.33 20.41
N HIS A 108 -20.31 0.26 19.67
CA HIS A 108 -20.11 0.70 18.29
C HIS A 108 -19.15 1.89 18.15
N LEU A 109 -18.88 2.61 19.25
CA LEU A 109 -17.85 3.66 19.30
C LEU A 109 -16.42 3.08 19.30
N LEU A 110 -16.28 1.78 19.58
CA LEU A 110 -14.99 1.09 19.60
C LEU A 110 -14.79 0.31 18.29
N GLN A 111 -13.54 0.26 17.84
CA GLN A 111 -13.17 -0.58 16.72
C GLN A 111 -13.19 -2.06 17.12
N ARG A 112 -13.76 -2.91 16.27
CA ARG A 112 -13.81 -4.36 16.50
C ARG A 112 -12.47 -5.00 16.17
N ARG A 113 -11.52 -4.93 17.11
CA ARG A 113 -10.24 -5.62 17.06
C ARG A 113 -9.83 -6.09 18.45
N VAL A 114 -9.34 -7.32 18.52
CA VAL A 114 -8.68 -7.84 19.73
C VAL A 114 -7.21 -7.40 19.68
N SER A 115 -6.64 -7.03 20.82
CA SER A 115 -5.20 -6.83 20.95
C SER A 115 -4.54 -8.21 21.09
N ASP A 116 -3.96 -8.74 20.01
CA ASP A 116 -3.31 -10.06 20.03
C ASP A 116 -2.25 -10.21 21.15
N PRO A 117 -1.41 -9.20 21.47
CA PRO A 117 -0.48 -9.28 22.61
C PRO A 117 -1.20 -9.49 23.95
N ALA A 118 -2.14 -8.61 24.29
CA ALA A 118 -2.89 -8.70 25.55
C ALA A 118 -3.74 -9.98 25.63
N TRP A 119 -4.27 -10.44 24.49
CA TRP A 119 -4.99 -11.71 24.42
C TRP A 119 -4.09 -12.91 24.75
N ARG A 120 -2.86 -12.95 24.22
CA ARG A 120 -1.89 -14.02 24.55
C ARG A 120 -1.54 -14.01 26.03
N GLU A 121 -1.27 -12.84 26.61
CA GLU A 121 -1.00 -12.70 28.05
C GLU A 121 -2.19 -13.23 28.89
N MET A 122 -3.42 -12.89 28.50
CA MET A 122 -4.62 -13.36 29.19
C MET A 122 -4.85 -14.87 29.06
N VAL A 123 -4.51 -15.46 27.91
CA VAL A 123 -4.53 -16.92 27.72
C VAL A 123 -3.45 -17.61 28.56
N GLU A 124 -2.26 -17.01 28.69
CA GLU A 124 -1.19 -17.54 29.56
C GLU A 124 -1.59 -17.52 31.04
N ILE A 125 -2.25 -16.44 31.49
CA ILE A 125 -2.67 -16.28 32.90
C ILE A 125 -3.91 -17.13 33.23
N LYS A 126 -4.93 -17.12 32.34
CA LYS A 126 -6.27 -17.67 32.65
C LYS A 126 -6.67 -18.88 31.80
N GLY A 127 -5.84 -19.29 30.84
CA GLY A 127 -6.08 -20.43 29.95
C GLY A 127 -7.04 -20.16 28.79
N VAL A 128 -8.19 -19.53 29.06
CA VAL A 128 -9.24 -19.31 28.05
C VAL A 128 -9.76 -17.87 28.10
N VAL A 129 -9.82 -17.22 26.94
CA VAL A 129 -10.52 -15.95 26.74
C VAL A 129 -11.84 -16.21 26.01
N PRO A 130 -13.01 -15.93 26.61
CA PRO A 130 -14.31 -16.21 25.99
C PRO A 130 -14.48 -15.57 24.60
N GLY A 131 -15.17 -16.28 23.70
CA GLY A 131 -15.47 -15.78 22.36
C GLY A 131 -14.28 -15.74 21.39
N THR A 132 -13.15 -16.33 21.76
CA THR A 132 -11.93 -16.38 20.94
C THR A 132 -11.43 -17.81 20.78
N GLN A 133 -10.68 -18.06 19.70
CA GLN A 133 -9.97 -19.31 19.46
C GLN A 133 -8.58 -18.99 18.91
N PRO A 134 -7.52 -19.73 19.28
CA PRO A 134 -6.20 -19.54 18.70
C PRO A 134 -6.22 -19.76 17.19
N PHE A 135 -5.61 -18.85 16.43
CA PHE A 135 -5.44 -18.98 14.99
C PHE A 135 -3.97 -18.81 14.60
N THR A 136 -3.36 -19.86 14.07
CA THR A 136 -1.96 -19.84 13.62
C THR A 136 -1.85 -19.25 12.23
N LYS A 137 -1.61 -17.93 12.15
CA LYS A 137 -1.33 -17.24 10.89
C LYS A 137 0.06 -17.61 10.36
N LYS A 138 0.12 -18.44 9.31
CA LYS A 138 1.36 -18.71 8.57
C LYS A 138 1.75 -17.46 7.77
N ARG A 139 3.01 -17.05 7.87
CA ARG A 139 3.58 -15.95 7.06
C ARG A 139 4.84 -16.45 6.35
N LEU A 140 4.97 -16.13 5.08
CA LEU A 140 6.20 -16.34 4.32
C LEU A 140 7.11 -15.14 4.60
N ASN A 141 8.36 -15.42 5.03
CA ASN A 141 9.35 -14.39 5.28
C ASN A 141 10.48 -14.52 4.24
N LEU A 142 10.74 -13.44 3.50
CA LEU A 142 11.85 -13.36 2.55
C LEU A 142 13.00 -12.55 3.16
N ARG A 143 14.18 -13.15 3.28
CA ARG A 143 15.40 -12.51 3.78
C ARG A 143 16.50 -12.64 2.75
N ALA A 144 17.36 -11.62 2.66
CA ALA A 144 18.59 -11.71 1.88
C ALA A 144 19.49 -12.77 2.52
N LEU A 145 20.16 -13.56 1.69
CA LEU A 145 21.33 -14.31 2.11
C LEU A 145 22.49 -13.33 2.02
N THR A 146 23.12 -13.03 3.15
CA THR A 146 24.33 -12.19 3.21
C THR A 146 25.51 -12.95 2.62
#